data_AF-A0A9P9SPL3-F1
#
_entry.id   AF-A0A9P9SPL3-F1
#
_cell.length_a   1.000
_cell.length_b   1.000
_cell.length_c   1.000
_cell.angle_alpha   90.00
_cell.angle_beta   90.00
_cell.angle_gamma   90.00
#
_symmetry.space_group_name_H-M   'P 1'
#
loop_
_entity.id
_entity.type
_entity.pdbx_description
1 polymer ?
#
loop_
_entity_poly.entity_id
_entity_poly.type
_entity_poly.pdbx_seq_one_letter_code
_entity_poly.pdbx_strand_id
1 'polypeptide(L)'
;MSITNLSTEILQKIYDYAELQDLLALARTSRRTYRVFLGRRMHLLTQGLHNSYSPLPSLLKLTLSNETDKSRKPIGTEIRINTLLTRIVSVGTNTKLTLEQMKKMVYYGRIADRWTELYPRLRWRIGSDNRRLLRPLEKERLRKAIYHHWTYTSLFHSRTYTSYSPYPPSPASLDDPRHRLLRTYSTAEQIQLSEYLAHLETLVESDLYPSNSIIRSQDPYSHSLPARALAKIAWGEGNEYRRLVRDIMKLSPADILHLVENTSTKSERMDFLYAKEACFGDVPATMNYALSTVSMERAR
;
A
#
# COMPACT_ATOMS: atom_id res chain seq x y z
N MET A 1 -0.17 42.55 -0.85
CA MET A 1 -1.02 42.59 0.36
C MET A 1 -0.58 41.48 1.31
N SER A 2 -0.51 41.75 2.62
CA SER A 2 -0.21 40.68 3.60
C SER A 2 -1.40 39.73 3.73
N ILE A 3 -1.14 38.43 3.82
CA ILE A 3 -2.17 37.39 4.06
C ILE A 3 -2.94 37.64 5.37
N THR A 4 -2.30 38.34 6.31
CA THR A 4 -2.93 38.75 7.58
C THR A 4 -4.03 39.78 7.41
N ASN A 5 -4.17 40.41 6.24
CA ASN A 5 -5.17 41.43 5.96
C ASN A 5 -6.44 40.84 5.33
N LEU A 6 -6.42 39.57 4.93
CA LEU A 6 -7.58 38.87 4.39
C LEU A 6 -8.67 38.68 5.46
N SER A 7 -9.92 38.57 5.02
CA SER A 7 -11.03 38.27 5.92
C SER A 7 -10.94 36.84 6.48
N THR A 8 -11.62 36.57 7.59
CA THR A 8 -11.64 35.24 8.22
C THR A 8 -12.21 34.17 7.30
N GLU A 9 -13.18 34.53 6.48
CA GLU A 9 -13.88 33.64 5.53
C GLU A 9 -12.92 33.24 4.40
N ILE A 10 -12.14 34.20 3.88
CA ILE A 10 -11.14 33.92 2.85
C ILE A 10 -10.03 33.04 3.41
N LEU A 11 -9.56 33.31 4.63
CA LEU A 11 -8.56 32.48 5.29
C LEU A 11 -9.05 31.04 5.53
N GLN A 12 -10.31 30.87 5.93
CA GLN A 12 -10.92 29.54 6.06
C GLN A 12 -10.97 28.82 4.72
N LYS A 13 -11.40 29.51 3.66
CA LYS A 13 -11.43 28.92 2.31
C LYS A 13 -10.03 28.50 1.83
N ILE A 14 -9.00 29.31 2.11
CA ILE A 14 -7.60 28.93 1.81
C ILE A 14 -7.23 27.64 2.54
N TYR A 15 -7.59 27.51 3.82
CA TYR A 15 -7.32 26.28 4.58
C TYR A 15 -8.07 25.06 4.03
N ASP A 16 -9.31 25.21 3.55
CA ASP A 16 -10.10 24.09 3.02
C ASP A 16 -9.51 23.47 1.75
N TYR A 17 -8.76 24.25 0.96
CA TYR A 17 -8.07 23.77 -0.24
C TYR A 17 -6.60 23.43 -0.01
N ALA A 18 -6.04 23.75 1.15
CA ALA A 18 -4.63 23.49 1.45
C ALA A 18 -4.39 21.99 1.70
N GLU A 19 -3.22 21.52 1.30
CA GLU A 19 -2.68 20.24 1.75
C GLU A 19 -2.36 20.28 3.25
N LEU A 20 -2.29 19.12 3.89
CA LEU A 20 -2.09 19.03 5.34
C LEU A 20 -0.82 19.77 5.81
N GLN A 21 0.27 19.65 5.05
CA GLN A 21 1.54 20.30 5.40
C GLN A 21 1.43 21.83 5.30
N ASP A 22 0.86 22.33 4.21
CA ASP A 22 0.69 23.77 3.97
C ASP A 22 -0.27 24.39 4.97
N LEU A 23 -1.34 23.67 5.30
CA LEU A 23 -2.30 24.04 6.33
C LEU A 23 -1.62 24.24 7.69
N LEU A 24 -0.78 23.29 8.10
CA LEU A 24 -0.04 23.38 9.37
C LEU A 24 1.04 24.47 9.32
N ALA A 25 1.71 24.66 8.18
CA ALA A 25 2.69 25.71 7.99
C ALA A 25 2.03 27.10 8.09
N LEU A 26 0.91 27.31 7.39
CA LEU A 26 0.13 28.54 7.43
C LEU A 26 -0.39 28.87 8.83
N ALA A 27 -0.83 27.85 9.58
CA ALA A 27 -1.27 28.02 10.97
C ALA A 27 -0.14 28.49 11.90
N ARG A 28 1.13 28.27 11.55
CA ARG A 28 2.29 28.69 12.34
C ARG A 28 2.79 30.11 12.01
N THR A 29 2.34 30.71 10.92
CA THR A 29 2.87 32.00 10.43
C THR A 29 2.46 33.19 11.30
N SER A 30 1.27 33.19 11.91
CA SER A 30 0.78 34.32 12.71
C SER A 30 -0.22 33.90 13.78
N ARG A 31 -0.41 34.73 14.82
CA ARG A 31 -1.44 34.50 15.85
C ARG A 31 -2.85 34.51 15.27
N ARG A 32 -3.12 35.34 14.25
CA ARG A 32 -4.44 35.44 13.60
C ARG A 32 -4.76 34.15 12.84
N THR A 33 -3.84 33.68 12.00
CA THR A 33 -4.02 32.44 11.21
C THR A 33 -4.13 31.22 12.11
N TYR A 34 -3.37 31.18 13.21
CA TYR A 34 -3.48 30.13 14.23
C TYR A 34 -4.85 30.10 14.92
N ARG A 35 -5.41 31.27 15.29
CA ARG A 35 -6.75 31.35 15.90
C ARG A 35 -7.86 30.87 14.95
N VAL A 36 -7.78 31.24 13.67
CA VAL A 36 -8.71 30.75 12.63
C VAL A 36 -8.62 29.23 12.52
N PHE A 37 -7.40 28.67 12.49
CA PHE A 37 -7.19 27.23 12.47
C PHE A 37 -7.80 26.54 13.70
N LEU A 38 -7.53 27.06 14.91
CA LEU A 38 -8.05 26.50 16.16
C LEU A 38 -9.58 26.43 16.19
N GLY A 39 -10.27 27.44 15.67
CA GLY A 39 -11.74 27.50 15.67
C GLY A 39 -12.43 26.36 14.92
N ARG A 40 -11.77 25.78 13.90
CA ARG A 40 -12.30 24.64 13.11
C ARG A 40 -11.29 23.50 12.97
N ARG A 41 -10.42 23.32 13.97
CA ARG A 41 -9.25 22.44 13.92
C ARG A 41 -9.55 21.05 13.36
N MET A 42 -10.56 20.35 13.89
CA MET A 42 -10.85 18.97 13.48
C MET A 42 -11.33 18.87 12.03
N HIS A 43 -12.14 19.83 11.59
CA HIS A 43 -12.60 19.90 10.21
C HIS A 43 -11.44 20.18 9.26
N LEU A 44 -10.64 21.21 9.56
CA LEU A 44 -9.48 21.61 8.76
C LEU A 44 -8.43 20.49 8.67
N LEU A 45 -8.15 19.79 9.77
CA LEU A 45 -7.25 18.64 9.74
C LEU A 45 -7.80 17.48 8.91
N THR A 46 -9.10 17.21 8.99
CA THR A 46 -9.74 16.18 8.17
C THR A 46 -9.65 16.55 6.68
N GLN A 47 -9.93 17.81 6.35
CA GLN A 47 -9.90 18.31 4.98
C GLN A 47 -8.47 18.34 4.42
N GLY A 48 -7.49 18.82 5.17
CA GLY A 48 -6.08 18.78 4.77
C GLY A 48 -5.59 17.34 4.57
N LEU A 49 -6.01 16.41 5.43
CA LEU A 49 -5.71 14.99 5.28
C LEU A 49 -6.37 14.41 4.01
N HIS A 50 -7.60 14.82 3.70
CA HIS A 50 -8.30 14.43 2.47
C HIS A 50 -7.52 14.93 1.25
N ASN A 51 -7.17 16.21 1.22
CA ASN A 51 -6.45 16.84 0.10
C ASN A 51 -5.10 16.15 -0.14
N SER A 52 -4.36 15.81 0.92
CA SER A 52 -3.06 15.15 0.79
C SER A 52 -3.13 13.63 0.57
N TYR A 53 -4.06 12.91 1.22
CA TYR A 53 -3.99 11.44 1.35
C TYR A 53 -5.30 10.69 1.06
N SER A 54 -6.29 11.31 0.39
CA SER A 54 -7.52 10.63 -0.05
C SER A 54 -7.27 9.27 -0.75
N PRO A 55 -8.20 8.30 -0.63
CA PRO A 55 -9.47 8.37 0.09
C PRO A 55 -9.35 7.98 1.57
N LEU A 56 -9.92 8.81 2.45
CA LEU A 56 -9.83 8.64 3.91
C LEU A 56 -10.45 7.35 4.46
N PRO A 57 -11.59 6.83 3.94
CA PRO A 57 -12.14 5.58 4.44
C PRO A 57 -11.19 4.39 4.27
N SER A 58 -10.54 4.24 3.10
CA SER A 58 -9.58 3.16 2.88
C SER A 58 -8.31 3.33 3.73
N LEU A 59 -7.85 4.57 3.91
CA LEU A 59 -6.71 4.88 4.77
C LEU A 59 -7.02 4.62 6.26
N LEU A 60 -8.25 4.87 6.70
CA LEU A 60 -8.70 4.53 8.04
C LEU A 60 -8.77 3.01 8.22
N LYS A 61 -9.33 2.27 7.25
CA LYS A 61 -9.34 0.79 7.26
C LYS A 61 -7.95 0.21 7.49
N LEU A 62 -6.95 0.73 6.78
CA LEU A 62 -5.53 0.36 6.95
C LEU A 62 -4.98 0.74 8.34
N THR A 63 -5.35 1.92 8.84
CA THR A 63 -4.94 2.37 10.17
C THR A 63 -5.49 1.43 11.24
N LEU A 64 -6.75 1.02 11.12
CA LEU A 64 -7.42 0.11 12.04
C LEU A 64 -6.87 -1.32 11.95
N SER A 65 -6.49 -1.81 10.77
CA SER A 65 -5.89 -3.15 10.61
C SER A 65 -4.54 -3.28 11.30
N ASN A 66 -3.84 -2.17 11.52
CA ASN A 66 -2.53 -2.11 12.16
C ASN A 66 -2.59 -1.55 13.59
N GLU A 67 -3.79 -1.37 14.16
CA GLU A 67 -3.89 -1.03 15.57
C GLU A 67 -3.46 -2.23 16.43
N THR A 68 -2.54 -1.98 17.36
CA THR A 68 -2.14 -2.97 18.36
C THR A 68 -3.36 -3.33 19.21
N ASP A 69 -3.61 -4.63 19.38
CA ASP A 69 -4.66 -5.10 20.27
C ASP A 69 -4.34 -4.65 21.71
N LYS A 70 -5.23 -3.83 22.28
CA LYS A 70 -5.11 -3.35 23.67
C LYS A 70 -5.69 -4.37 24.66
N SER A 71 -6.30 -5.46 24.17
CA SER A 71 -6.79 -6.54 25.01
C SER A 71 -5.65 -7.22 25.75
N ARG A 72 -5.78 -7.31 27.08
CA ARG A 72 -4.85 -8.08 27.94
C ARG A 72 -5.13 -9.58 27.90
N LYS A 73 -6.25 -10.02 27.31
CA LYS A 73 -6.62 -11.44 27.24
C LYS A 73 -6.08 -12.04 25.95
N PRO A 74 -5.49 -13.25 25.97
CA PRO A 74 -5.13 -13.95 24.74
C PRO A 74 -6.42 -14.26 23.97
N ILE A 75 -6.55 -13.67 22.78
CA ILE A 75 -7.64 -13.94 21.84
C ILE A 75 -7.07 -14.81 20.71
N GLY A 76 -7.79 -15.87 20.33
CA GLY A 76 -7.40 -16.72 19.21
C GLY A 76 -7.27 -15.93 17.90
N THR A 77 -6.32 -16.31 17.05
CA THR A 77 -6.01 -15.59 15.79
C THR A 77 -7.25 -15.37 14.93
N GLU A 78 -8.11 -16.38 14.81
CA GLU A 78 -9.37 -16.31 14.07
C GLU A 78 -10.33 -15.23 14.59
N ILE A 79 -10.61 -15.26 15.89
CA ILE A 79 -11.52 -14.32 16.56
C ILE A 79 -10.97 -12.89 16.40
N ARG A 80 -9.65 -12.72 16.53
CA ARG A 80 -9.00 -11.43 16.37
C ARG A 80 -9.19 -10.89 14.95
N ILE A 81 -8.95 -11.71 13.93
CA ILE A 81 -9.13 -11.32 12.52
C ILE A 81 -10.59 -11.01 12.21
N ASN A 82 -11.52 -11.85 12.65
CA ASN A 82 -12.95 -11.62 12.45
C ASN A 82 -13.42 -10.31 13.11
N THR A 83 -12.95 -10.03 14.33
CA THR A 83 -13.25 -8.78 15.04
C THR A 83 -12.71 -7.55 14.29
N LEU A 84 -11.46 -7.61 13.84
CA LEU A 84 -10.84 -6.54 13.04
C LEU A 84 -11.57 -6.34 11.72
N LEU A 85 -11.93 -7.41 11.02
CA LEU A 85 -12.68 -7.33 9.77
C LEU A 85 -14.04 -6.67 9.96
N THR A 86 -14.81 -7.07 10.96
CA THR A 86 -16.11 -6.44 11.26
C THR A 86 -15.95 -4.94 11.51
N ARG A 87 -14.90 -4.53 12.22
CA ARG A 87 -14.59 -3.11 12.49
C ARG A 87 -14.16 -2.35 11.23
N ILE A 88 -13.39 -2.99 10.35
CA ILE A 88 -12.91 -2.39 9.09
C ILE A 88 -14.05 -2.25 8.07
N VAL A 89 -14.92 -3.27 7.99
CA VAL A 89 -16.06 -3.27 7.07
C VAL A 89 -17.11 -2.24 7.47
N SER A 90 -17.29 -1.97 8.76
CA SER A 90 -18.22 -0.93 9.24
C SER A 90 -17.73 0.51 9.01
N VAL A 91 -16.50 0.72 8.54
CA VAL A 91 -16.01 2.05 8.17
C VAL A 91 -16.77 2.57 6.94
N GLY A 92 -17.57 3.61 7.15
CA GLY A 92 -18.29 4.34 6.12
C GLY A 92 -17.58 5.63 5.68
N THR A 93 -18.19 6.35 4.74
CA THR A 93 -17.70 7.64 4.24
C THR A 93 -17.72 8.74 5.30
N ASN A 94 -18.67 8.68 6.25
CA ASN A 94 -18.91 9.70 7.26
C ASN A 94 -18.34 9.35 8.65
N THR A 95 -17.41 8.38 8.74
CA THR A 95 -16.82 7.99 10.02
C THR A 95 -16.00 9.14 10.60
N LYS A 96 -16.34 9.56 11.83
CA LYS A 96 -15.62 10.63 12.55
C LYS A 96 -14.22 10.16 12.91
N LEU A 97 -13.22 10.94 12.49
CA LEU A 97 -11.81 10.67 12.75
C LEU A 97 -11.36 11.25 14.09
N THR A 98 -10.59 10.48 14.85
CA THR A 98 -9.87 10.98 16.03
C THR A 98 -8.50 11.54 15.63
N LEU A 99 -7.93 12.41 16.47
CA LEU A 99 -6.59 12.95 16.23
C LEU A 99 -5.50 11.85 16.22
N GLU A 100 -5.66 10.81 17.03
CA GLU A 100 -4.74 9.66 17.05
C GLU A 100 -4.77 8.90 15.72
N GLN A 101 -5.98 8.67 15.18
CA GLN A 101 -6.15 8.05 13.87
C GLN A 101 -5.51 8.91 12.78
N MET A 102 -5.79 10.21 12.75
CA MET A 102 -5.19 11.13 11.77
C MET A 102 -3.66 11.09 11.80
N LYS A 103 -3.04 11.06 12.99
CA LYS A 103 -1.57 10.96 13.12
C LYS A 103 -1.04 9.67 12.50
N LYS A 104 -1.67 8.53 12.75
CA LYS A 104 -1.30 7.24 12.14
C LYS A 104 -1.53 7.24 10.63
N MET A 105 -2.64 7.83 10.17
CA MET A 105 -2.99 7.95 8.75
C MET A 105 -1.92 8.74 7.97
N VAL A 106 -1.29 9.76 8.57
CA VAL A 106 -0.20 10.51 7.91
C VAL A 106 0.98 9.59 7.54
N TYR A 107 1.33 8.63 8.38
CA TYR A 107 2.41 7.69 8.08
C TYR A 107 2.11 6.87 6.82
N TYR A 108 0.96 6.20 6.78
CA TYR A 108 0.55 5.41 5.62
C TYR A 108 0.31 6.27 4.38
N GLY A 109 -0.26 7.45 4.55
CA GLY A 109 -0.52 8.41 3.49
C GLY A 109 0.76 8.88 2.80
N ARG A 110 1.83 9.17 3.56
CA ARG A 110 3.14 9.55 3.00
C ARG A 110 3.75 8.45 2.14
N ILE A 111 3.68 7.20 2.60
CA ILE A 111 4.19 6.07 1.82
C ILE A 111 3.38 5.92 0.52
N ALA A 112 2.05 5.98 0.60
CA ALA A 112 1.23 5.90 -0.59
C ALA A 112 1.44 7.09 -1.55
N ASP A 113 1.75 8.29 -1.03
CA ASP A 113 2.09 9.46 -1.84
C ASP A 113 3.40 9.25 -2.60
N ARG A 114 4.45 8.69 -1.96
CA ARG A 114 5.70 8.30 -2.62
C ARG A 114 5.49 7.29 -3.73
N TRP A 115 4.60 6.32 -3.52
CA TRP A 115 4.19 5.42 -4.58
C TRP A 115 3.56 6.14 -5.77
N THR A 116 2.81 7.24 -5.58
CA THR A 116 2.25 8.00 -6.71
C THR A 116 3.31 8.72 -7.54
N GLU A 117 4.47 9.04 -6.95
CA GLU A 117 5.63 9.60 -7.68
C GLU A 117 6.34 8.50 -8.49
N LEU A 118 6.43 7.30 -7.92
CA LEU A 118 7.12 6.17 -8.53
C LEU A 118 6.30 5.50 -9.65
N TYR A 119 4.99 5.36 -9.44
CA TYR A 119 4.10 4.56 -10.29
C TYR A 119 4.10 4.93 -11.79
N PRO A 120 4.20 6.21 -12.22
CA PRO A 120 4.34 6.55 -13.64
C PRO A 120 5.49 5.82 -14.36
N ARG A 121 6.61 5.58 -13.66
CA ARG A 121 7.76 4.86 -14.23
C ARG A 121 7.44 3.38 -14.44
N LEU A 122 6.61 2.80 -13.58
CA LEU A 122 6.15 1.42 -13.71
C LEU A 122 5.11 1.29 -14.81
N ARG A 123 4.08 2.15 -14.77
CA ARG A 123 2.94 2.11 -15.68
C ARG A 123 3.32 2.35 -17.13
N TRP A 124 4.18 3.33 -17.36
CA TRP A 124 4.71 3.67 -18.68
C TRP A 124 6.18 3.26 -18.79
N ARG A 125 6.49 2.04 -18.34
CA ARG A 125 7.78 1.39 -18.57
C ARG A 125 7.99 1.16 -20.06
N ILE A 126 6.98 0.59 -20.73
CA ILE A 126 6.91 0.39 -22.17
C ILE A 126 6.08 1.54 -22.76
N GLY A 127 6.55 2.15 -23.85
CA GLY A 127 5.88 3.32 -24.45
C GLY A 127 6.09 4.60 -23.62
N SER A 128 7.35 4.96 -23.39
CA SER A 128 7.77 6.12 -22.58
C SER A 128 7.18 7.45 -23.03
N ASP A 129 6.75 7.55 -24.29
CA ASP A 129 6.15 8.76 -24.87
C ASP A 129 4.84 9.15 -24.17
N ASN A 130 4.17 8.17 -23.54
CA ASN A 130 2.95 8.39 -22.76
C ASN A 130 3.21 8.69 -21.28
N ARG A 131 4.47 8.73 -20.85
CA ARG A 131 4.84 8.93 -19.44
C ARG A 131 4.52 10.36 -19.01
N ARG A 132 3.68 10.47 -17.98
CA ARG A 132 3.28 11.76 -17.40
C ARG A 132 3.03 11.64 -15.91
N LEU A 133 2.87 12.77 -15.24
CA LEU A 133 2.38 12.81 -13.87
C LEU A 133 0.93 12.31 -13.80
N LEU A 134 0.60 11.65 -12.69
CA LEU A 134 -0.76 11.21 -12.41
C LEU A 134 -1.65 12.43 -12.13
N ARG A 135 -2.84 12.42 -12.72
CA ARG A 135 -3.91 13.38 -12.41
C ARG A 135 -4.42 13.15 -10.98
N PRO A 136 -5.05 14.14 -10.33
CA PRO A 136 -5.52 14.00 -8.94
C PRO A 136 -6.41 12.76 -8.71
N LEU A 137 -7.34 12.48 -9.62
CA LEU A 137 -8.21 11.30 -9.54
C LEU A 137 -7.43 9.98 -9.73
N GLU A 138 -6.38 9.97 -10.56
CA GLU A 138 -5.52 8.78 -10.73
C GLU A 138 -4.69 8.54 -9.47
N LYS A 139 -4.16 9.61 -8.85
CA LYS A 139 -3.45 9.52 -7.56
C LYS A 139 -4.36 8.96 -6.46
N GLU A 140 -5.61 9.42 -6.39
CA GLU A 140 -6.58 8.90 -5.43
C GLU A 140 -6.88 7.41 -5.65
N ARG A 141 -7.16 6.99 -6.89
CA ARG A 141 -7.41 5.58 -7.21
C ARG A 141 -6.20 4.69 -6.90
N LEU A 142 -4.99 5.15 -7.23
CA LEU A 142 -3.77 4.44 -6.92
C LEU A 142 -3.54 4.33 -5.40
N ARG A 143 -3.65 5.43 -4.64
CA ARG A 143 -3.55 5.42 -3.18
C ARG A 143 -4.57 4.45 -2.57
N LYS A 144 -5.79 4.41 -3.11
CA LYS A 144 -6.82 3.45 -2.71
C LYS A 144 -6.38 2.00 -2.90
N ALA A 145 -5.84 1.66 -4.08
CA ALA A 145 -5.30 0.32 -4.35
C ALA A 145 -4.14 -0.03 -3.41
N ILE A 146 -3.24 0.91 -3.15
CA ILE A 146 -2.13 0.74 -2.19
C ILE A 146 -2.66 0.48 -0.78
N TYR A 147 -3.64 1.24 -0.31
CA TYR A 147 -4.24 1.03 1.01
C TYR A 147 -4.94 -0.34 1.10
N HIS A 148 -5.59 -0.80 0.04
CA HIS A 148 -6.20 -2.13 -0.02
C HIS A 148 -5.16 -3.25 0.02
N HIS A 149 -4.08 -3.15 -0.77
CA HIS A 149 -2.95 -4.08 -0.71
C HIS A 149 -2.35 -4.13 0.69
N TRP A 150 -2.10 -2.97 1.29
CA TRP A 150 -1.50 -2.90 2.62
C TRP A 150 -2.43 -3.45 3.70
N THR A 151 -3.73 -3.17 3.61
CA THR A 151 -4.72 -3.73 4.56
C THR A 151 -4.71 -5.26 4.47
N TYR A 152 -4.67 -5.81 3.25
CA TYR A 152 -4.63 -7.24 3.02
C TYR A 152 -3.37 -7.89 3.59
N THR A 153 -2.18 -7.36 3.27
CA THR A 153 -0.90 -7.91 3.75
C THR A 153 -0.80 -7.81 5.27
N SER A 154 -1.24 -6.71 5.87
CA SER A 154 -1.24 -6.52 7.33
C SER A 154 -2.09 -7.57 8.06
N LEU A 155 -3.26 -7.92 7.50
CA LEU A 155 -4.18 -8.88 8.10
C LEU A 155 -3.75 -10.33 7.85
N PHE A 156 -3.43 -10.67 6.60
CA PHE A 156 -3.37 -12.06 6.14
C PHE A 156 -1.97 -12.55 5.81
N HIS A 157 -0.99 -11.64 5.69
CA HIS A 157 0.42 -12.00 5.50
C HIS A 157 1.25 -11.65 6.74
N SER A 158 0.63 -11.61 7.91
CA SER A 158 1.36 -11.60 9.18
C SER A 158 1.80 -13.03 9.54
N ARG A 159 2.98 -13.17 10.16
CA ARG A 159 3.50 -14.46 10.66
C ARG A 159 2.47 -15.22 11.52
N THR A 160 1.72 -14.49 12.35
CA THR A 160 0.68 -15.08 13.20
C THR A 160 -0.46 -15.67 12.38
N TYR A 161 -0.91 -14.98 11.32
CA TYR A 161 -2.00 -15.47 10.48
C TYR A 161 -1.54 -16.61 9.57
N THR A 162 -0.38 -16.49 8.94
CA THR A 162 0.15 -17.54 8.03
C THR A 162 0.43 -18.84 8.78
N SER A 163 0.84 -18.78 10.05
CA SER A 163 0.98 -19.97 10.90
C SER A 163 -0.36 -20.62 11.25
N TYR A 164 -1.42 -19.82 11.37
CA TYR A 164 -2.78 -20.30 11.68
C TYR A 164 -3.52 -20.82 10.43
N SER A 165 -3.39 -20.13 9.29
CA SER A 165 -4.03 -20.46 8.02
C SER A 165 -3.01 -20.43 6.88
N PRO A 166 -2.21 -21.49 6.72
CA PRO A 166 -1.11 -21.54 5.74
C PRO A 166 -1.58 -21.80 4.30
N TYR A 167 -2.82 -22.23 4.10
CA TYR A 167 -3.31 -22.58 2.77
C TYR A 167 -3.98 -21.38 2.09
N PRO A 168 -3.90 -21.26 0.74
CA PRO A 168 -4.72 -20.34 -0.03
C PRO A 168 -6.22 -20.49 0.30
N PRO A 169 -7.01 -19.42 0.18
CA PRO A 169 -8.45 -19.52 0.45
C PRO A 169 -9.09 -20.46 -0.56
N SER A 170 -9.86 -21.45 -0.11
CA SER A 170 -10.56 -22.34 -1.04
C SER A 170 -11.67 -21.58 -1.77
N PRO A 171 -11.84 -21.74 -3.10
CA PRO A 171 -12.98 -21.16 -3.83
C PRO A 171 -14.34 -21.62 -3.28
N ALA A 172 -14.39 -22.81 -2.66
CA ALA A 172 -15.61 -23.33 -2.03
C ALA A 172 -15.88 -22.72 -0.63
N SER A 173 -14.89 -22.08 -0.02
CA SER A 173 -15.03 -21.48 1.31
C SER A 173 -15.67 -20.09 1.20
N LEU A 174 -16.97 -20.03 1.44
CA LEU A 174 -17.73 -18.77 1.44
C LEU A 174 -17.33 -17.85 2.61
N ASP A 175 -16.90 -18.41 3.74
CA ASP A 175 -16.57 -17.67 4.97
C ASP A 175 -15.07 -17.36 5.15
N ASP A 176 -14.23 -17.61 4.13
CA ASP A 176 -12.82 -17.24 4.26
C ASP A 176 -12.68 -15.72 4.46
N PRO A 177 -12.00 -15.26 5.53
CA PRO A 177 -11.88 -13.84 5.87
C PRO A 177 -11.20 -13.02 4.77
N ARG A 178 -10.32 -13.65 3.96
CA ARG A 178 -9.67 -13.01 2.80
C ARG A 178 -10.68 -12.69 1.72
N HIS A 179 -11.55 -13.64 1.37
CA HIS A 179 -12.62 -13.41 0.40
C HIS A 179 -13.64 -12.39 0.92
N ARG A 180 -14.03 -12.48 2.20
CA ARG A 180 -14.94 -11.53 2.84
C ARG A 180 -14.45 -10.09 2.73
N LEU A 181 -13.16 -9.83 3.00
CA LEU A 181 -12.58 -8.49 2.81
C LEU A 181 -12.69 -8.03 1.34
N LEU A 182 -12.23 -8.86 0.40
CA LEU A 182 -12.19 -8.49 -1.02
C LEU A 182 -13.59 -8.29 -1.64
N ARG A 183 -14.60 -9.04 -1.17
CA ARG A 183 -15.99 -8.86 -1.59
C ARG A 183 -16.56 -7.50 -1.18
N THR A 184 -15.99 -6.83 -0.19
CA THR A 184 -16.42 -5.47 0.20
C THR A 184 -15.96 -4.38 -0.76
N TYR A 185 -15.02 -4.67 -1.66
CA TYR A 185 -14.52 -3.71 -2.65
C TYR A 185 -15.39 -3.71 -3.89
N SER A 186 -15.67 -2.56 -4.49
CA SER A 186 -16.37 -2.45 -5.77
C SER A 186 -15.57 -3.09 -6.92
N THR A 187 -16.22 -3.37 -8.05
CA THR A 187 -15.55 -3.92 -9.23
C THR A 187 -14.42 -3.01 -9.72
N ALA A 188 -14.65 -1.69 -9.73
CA ALA A 188 -13.62 -0.72 -10.09
C ALA A 188 -12.41 -0.77 -9.14
N GLU A 189 -12.63 -0.92 -7.83
CA GLU A 189 -11.56 -1.05 -6.85
C GLU A 189 -10.75 -2.34 -7.04
N GLN A 190 -11.42 -3.47 -7.34
CA GLN A 190 -10.73 -4.74 -7.62
C GLN A 190 -9.90 -4.68 -8.88
N ILE A 191 -10.40 -4.04 -9.95
CA ILE A 191 -9.64 -3.82 -11.19
C ILE A 191 -8.40 -2.97 -10.91
N GLN A 192 -8.56 -1.86 -10.19
CA GLN A 192 -7.42 -0.97 -9.85
C GLN A 192 -6.39 -1.66 -8.95
N LEU A 193 -6.85 -2.49 -8.02
CA LEU A 193 -5.97 -3.30 -7.18
C LEU A 193 -5.21 -4.36 -7.99
N SER A 194 -5.89 -5.03 -8.91
CA SER A 194 -5.27 -6.01 -9.82
C SER A 194 -4.22 -5.34 -10.72
N GLU A 195 -4.56 -4.19 -11.33
CA GLU A 195 -3.63 -3.40 -12.14
C GLU A 195 -2.38 -3.02 -11.33
N TYR A 196 -2.56 -2.52 -10.11
CA TYR A 196 -1.45 -2.18 -9.23
C TYR A 196 -0.56 -3.40 -8.89
N LEU A 197 -1.16 -4.55 -8.56
CA LEU A 197 -0.42 -5.78 -8.24
C LEU A 197 0.38 -6.31 -9.43
N ALA A 198 -0.16 -6.21 -10.66
CA ALA A 198 0.57 -6.60 -11.87
C ALA A 198 1.81 -5.72 -12.11
N HIS A 199 1.71 -4.41 -11.86
CA HIS A 199 2.87 -3.51 -11.92
C HIS A 199 3.88 -3.78 -10.81
N LEU A 200 3.43 -4.16 -9.60
CA LEU A 200 4.32 -4.60 -8.53
C LEU A 200 5.05 -5.88 -8.90
N GLU A 201 4.36 -6.87 -9.46
CA GLU A 201 4.97 -8.12 -9.90
C GLU A 201 6.04 -7.84 -10.98
N THR A 202 5.72 -6.98 -11.95
CA THR A 202 6.69 -6.55 -12.98
C THR A 202 7.90 -5.84 -12.36
N LEU A 203 7.69 -4.95 -11.38
CA LEU A 203 8.77 -4.27 -10.65
C LEU A 203 9.67 -5.29 -9.92
N VAL A 204 9.06 -6.27 -9.27
CA VAL A 204 9.78 -7.34 -8.56
C VAL A 204 10.60 -8.16 -9.55
N GLU A 205 10.00 -8.65 -10.63
CA GLU A 205 10.66 -9.54 -11.59
C GLU A 205 11.67 -8.83 -12.50
N SER A 206 11.55 -7.52 -12.70
CA SER A 206 12.43 -6.80 -13.64
C SER A 206 13.55 -6.03 -12.97
N ASP A 207 13.31 -5.47 -11.78
CA ASP A 207 14.25 -4.51 -11.15
C ASP A 207 14.80 -5.00 -9.81
N LEU A 208 13.93 -5.57 -8.97
CA LEU A 208 14.30 -5.93 -7.61
C LEU A 208 14.91 -7.34 -7.54
N TYR A 209 14.27 -8.30 -8.20
CA TYR A 209 14.64 -9.70 -8.18
C TYR A 209 14.63 -10.28 -9.60
N PRO A 210 15.50 -9.80 -10.52
CA PRO A 210 15.50 -10.30 -11.89
C PRO A 210 15.97 -11.76 -11.99
N SER A 211 15.25 -12.55 -12.80
CA SER A 211 15.66 -13.91 -13.15
C SER A 211 16.88 -13.94 -14.08
N ASN A 212 17.46 -15.12 -14.28
CA ASN A 212 18.57 -15.28 -15.22
C ASN A 212 18.19 -14.86 -16.65
N SER A 213 16.99 -15.19 -17.09
CA SER A 213 16.44 -14.88 -18.41
C SER A 213 16.18 -13.39 -18.59
N ILE A 214 15.71 -12.70 -17.55
CA ILE A 214 15.53 -11.25 -17.57
C ILE A 214 16.87 -10.53 -17.69
N ILE A 215 17.88 -10.92 -16.91
CA ILE A 215 19.22 -10.33 -17.03
C ILE A 215 19.80 -10.55 -18.43
N ARG A 216 19.62 -11.74 -19.00
CA ARG A 216 20.11 -12.04 -20.35
C ARG A 216 19.37 -11.26 -21.44
N SER A 217 18.09 -10.94 -21.25
CA SER A 217 17.31 -10.21 -22.26
C SER A 217 17.50 -8.69 -22.19
N GLN A 218 17.85 -8.15 -21.03
CA GLN A 218 18.03 -6.71 -20.83
C GLN A 218 19.35 -6.17 -21.41
N ASP A 219 20.40 -7.00 -21.47
CA ASP A 219 21.72 -6.58 -21.93
C ASP A 219 22.25 -7.51 -23.04
N PRO A 220 22.48 -7.01 -24.27
CA PRO A 220 23.04 -7.77 -25.37
C PRO A 220 24.36 -8.48 -25.04
N TYR A 221 25.16 -7.92 -24.13
CA TYR A 221 26.43 -8.50 -23.71
C TYR A 221 26.27 -9.55 -22.59
N SER A 222 25.08 -9.62 -21.98
CA SER A 222 24.79 -10.56 -20.90
C SER A 222 24.50 -11.99 -21.37
N HIS A 223 24.28 -12.21 -22.67
CA HIS A 223 24.11 -13.55 -23.24
C HIS A 223 25.35 -14.44 -23.05
N SER A 224 26.56 -13.87 -23.05
CA SER A 224 27.81 -14.61 -22.89
C SER A 224 28.29 -14.72 -21.44
N LEU A 225 27.55 -14.16 -20.47
CA LEU A 225 27.97 -14.19 -19.07
C LEU A 225 28.09 -15.63 -18.54
N PRO A 226 29.25 -15.99 -17.94
CA PRO A 226 29.42 -17.26 -17.25
C PRO A 226 28.42 -17.41 -16.11
N ALA A 227 27.98 -18.64 -15.82
CA ALA A 227 27.01 -18.93 -14.77
C ALA A 227 27.39 -18.32 -13.40
N ARG A 228 28.68 -18.32 -13.05
CA ARG A 228 29.18 -17.74 -11.80
C ARG A 228 29.02 -16.22 -11.73
N ALA A 229 29.15 -15.51 -12.86
CA ALA A 229 28.93 -14.07 -12.92
C ALA A 229 27.42 -13.77 -12.84
N LEU A 230 26.60 -14.53 -13.57
CA LEU A 230 25.15 -14.40 -13.55
C LEU A 230 24.56 -14.62 -12.15
N ALA A 231 25.07 -15.60 -11.40
CA ALA A 231 24.63 -15.88 -10.03
C ALA A 231 24.86 -14.70 -9.05
N LYS A 232 25.76 -13.76 -9.37
CA LYS A 232 26.00 -12.57 -8.55
C LYS A 232 24.94 -11.48 -8.74
N ILE A 233 24.25 -11.46 -9.89
CA ILE A 233 23.33 -10.38 -10.27
C ILE A 233 21.88 -10.85 -10.42
N ALA A 234 21.65 -12.08 -10.87
CA ALA A 234 20.34 -12.67 -11.07
C ALA A 234 19.91 -13.53 -9.87
N TRP A 235 18.61 -13.81 -9.76
CA TRP A 235 17.99 -14.56 -8.67
C TRP A 235 17.60 -15.99 -9.02
N GLY A 236 18.16 -16.53 -10.12
CA GLY A 236 17.92 -17.91 -10.54
C GLY A 236 16.75 -18.03 -11.51
N GLU A 237 16.19 -19.25 -11.58
CA GLU A 237 15.14 -19.64 -12.53
C GLU A 237 14.19 -20.70 -11.93
N GLY A 238 13.09 -20.96 -12.64
CA GLY A 238 12.22 -22.09 -12.35
C GLY A 238 11.39 -21.93 -11.07
N ASN A 239 11.12 -23.04 -10.38
CA ASN A 239 10.17 -23.05 -9.26
C ASN A 239 10.67 -22.34 -8.01
N GLU A 240 11.98 -22.38 -7.73
CA GLU A 240 12.57 -21.68 -6.59
C GLU A 240 12.47 -20.16 -6.76
N TYR A 241 12.79 -19.67 -7.96
CA TYR A 241 12.59 -18.26 -8.32
C TYR A 241 11.12 -17.83 -8.20
N ARG A 242 10.18 -18.64 -8.69
CA ARG A 242 8.74 -18.35 -8.53
C ARG A 242 8.26 -18.37 -7.08
N ARG A 243 8.88 -19.16 -6.20
CA ARG A 243 8.61 -19.08 -4.75
C ARG A 243 9.11 -17.75 -4.20
N LEU A 244 10.34 -17.37 -4.51
CA LEU A 244 10.90 -16.08 -4.11
C LEU A 244 10.01 -14.91 -4.52
N VAL A 245 9.63 -14.80 -5.80
CA VAL A 245 8.75 -13.70 -6.28
C VAL A 245 7.44 -13.67 -5.49
N ARG A 246 6.80 -14.83 -5.28
CA ARG A 246 5.59 -14.92 -4.47
C ARG A 246 5.82 -14.51 -3.01
N ASP A 247 6.98 -14.79 -2.43
CA ASP A 247 7.31 -14.35 -1.07
C ASP A 247 7.47 -12.83 -1.00
N ILE A 248 8.12 -12.22 -1.99
CA ILE A 248 8.23 -10.75 -2.11
C ILE A 248 6.84 -10.10 -2.25
N MET A 249 5.91 -10.72 -2.97
CA MET A 249 4.54 -10.20 -3.16
C MET A 249 3.67 -10.19 -1.90
N LYS A 250 4.17 -10.66 -0.76
CA LYS A 250 3.51 -10.55 0.56
C LYS A 250 4.00 -9.36 1.37
N LEU A 251 5.09 -8.73 0.95
CA LEU A 251 5.65 -7.55 1.61
C LEU A 251 4.67 -6.39 1.55
N SER A 252 4.70 -5.54 2.58
CA SER A 252 3.88 -4.34 2.58
C SER A 252 4.36 -3.33 1.53
N PRO A 253 3.50 -2.39 1.07
CA PRO A 253 3.95 -1.28 0.23
C PRO A 253 5.13 -0.48 0.79
N ALA A 254 5.27 -0.34 2.11
CA ALA A 254 6.44 0.32 2.70
C ALA A 254 7.73 -0.49 2.51
N ASP A 255 7.65 -1.81 2.67
CA ASP A 255 8.79 -2.71 2.50
C ASP A 255 9.26 -2.74 1.06
N ILE A 256 8.33 -2.83 0.09
CA ILE A 256 8.67 -2.80 -1.33
C ILE A 256 9.25 -1.43 -1.70
N LEU A 257 8.69 -0.33 -1.20
CA LEU A 257 9.24 1.01 -1.44
C LEU A 257 10.66 1.14 -0.88
N HIS A 258 10.91 0.59 0.31
CA HIS A 258 12.25 0.56 0.90
C HIS A 258 13.25 -0.19 0.01
N LEU A 259 12.87 -1.36 -0.51
CA LEU A 259 13.69 -2.12 -1.45
C LEU A 259 14.02 -1.29 -2.71
N VAL A 260 13.07 -0.51 -3.23
CA VAL A 260 13.31 0.32 -4.40
C VAL A 260 14.21 1.53 -4.11
N GLU A 261 13.97 2.23 -3.01
CA GLU A 261 14.65 3.50 -2.72
C GLU A 261 16.00 3.33 -2.01
N ASN A 262 16.18 2.25 -1.25
CA ASN A 262 17.30 2.09 -0.33
C ASN A 262 18.14 0.83 -0.57
N THR A 263 17.88 0.05 -1.62
CA THR A 263 18.73 -1.09 -1.99
C THR A 263 19.17 -1.00 -3.45
N SER A 264 20.46 -1.25 -3.67
CA SER A 264 21.09 -1.20 -5.00
C SER A 264 21.76 -2.52 -5.36
N THR A 265 22.11 -3.34 -4.36
CA THR A 265 22.84 -4.60 -4.55
C THR A 265 22.02 -5.81 -4.17
N LYS A 266 22.38 -6.97 -4.75
CA LYS A 266 21.79 -8.26 -4.39
C LYS A 266 22.01 -8.59 -2.91
N SER A 267 23.17 -8.24 -2.34
CA SER A 267 23.48 -8.47 -0.92
C SER A 267 22.56 -7.67 0.01
N GLU A 268 22.37 -6.37 -0.23
CA GLU A 268 21.46 -5.55 0.59
C GLU A 268 20.02 -6.09 0.57
N ARG A 269 19.58 -6.59 -0.59
CA ARG A 269 18.26 -7.22 -0.73
C ARG A 269 18.18 -8.54 0.03
N MET A 270 19.21 -9.37 -0.01
CA MET A 270 19.27 -10.59 0.82
C MET A 270 19.26 -10.26 2.31
N ASP A 271 20.05 -9.28 2.75
CA ASP A 271 20.10 -8.83 4.14
C ASP A 271 18.74 -8.31 4.62
N PHE A 272 18.03 -7.57 3.76
CA PHE A 272 16.66 -7.15 4.03
C PHE A 272 15.72 -8.35 4.23
N LEU A 273 15.78 -9.36 3.36
CA LEU A 273 14.96 -10.56 3.49
C LEU A 273 15.30 -11.39 4.73
N TYR A 274 16.57 -11.47 5.09
CA TYR A 274 17.01 -12.12 6.33
C TYR A 274 16.56 -11.35 7.57
N ALA A 275 16.61 -10.01 7.56
CA ALA A 275 16.12 -9.16 8.65
C ALA A 275 14.59 -9.22 8.78
N LYS A 276 13.88 -9.44 7.68
CA LYS A 276 12.47 -9.82 7.69
C LYS A 276 12.26 -11.28 8.13
N GLU A 277 13.29 -11.97 8.63
CA GLU A 277 13.24 -13.31 9.23
C GLU A 277 12.54 -14.39 8.40
N ALA A 278 12.88 -14.60 7.12
CA ALA A 278 12.31 -15.74 6.39
C ALA A 278 10.75 -15.74 6.40
N CYS A 279 10.16 -14.54 6.23
CA CYS A 279 8.88 -14.13 6.84
C CYS A 279 7.59 -14.90 6.49
N PHE A 280 7.65 -16.01 5.75
CA PHE A 280 6.43 -16.70 5.33
C PHE A 280 6.44 -18.22 5.44
N GLY A 281 7.56 -18.88 5.76
CA GLY A 281 7.64 -20.34 5.53
C GLY A 281 7.25 -20.70 4.08
N ASP A 282 6.92 -21.96 3.81
CA ASP A 282 6.46 -22.39 2.48
C ASP A 282 4.94 -22.09 2.27
N VAL A 283 4.45 -20.96 2.81
CA VAL A 283 3.06 -20.50 2.66
C VAL A 283 2.96 -19.60 1.44
N PRO A 284 2.06 -19.80 0.47
CA PRO A 284 2.02 -18.99 -0.76
C PRO A 284 1.46 -17.57 -0.54
N ALA A 285 1.79 -16.63 -1.44
CA ALA A 285 1.06 -15.36 -1.53
C ALA A 285 -0.39 -15.60 -1.95
N THR A 286 -1.32 -15.12 -1.15
CA THR A 286 -2.73 -15.45 -1.32
C THR A 286 -3.55 -14.35 -1.97
N MET A 287 -3.01 -13.14 -2.14
CA MET A 287 -3.80 -11.99 -2.58
C MET A 287 -4.26 -12.12 -4.03
N ASN A 288 -3.35 -12.34 -4.98
CA ASN A 288 -3.69 -12.53 -6.40
C ASN A 288 -4.69 -13.68 -6.60
N TYR A 289 -4.50 -14.77 -5.86
CA TYR A 289 -5.40 -15.93 -5.88
C TYR A 289 -6.81 -15.59 -5.32
N ALA A 290 -6.87 -14.90 -4.17
CA ALA A 290 -8.13 -14.51 -3.57
C ALA A 290 -8.89 -13.50 -4.45
N LEU A 291 -8.15 -12.59 -5.10
CA LEU A 291 -8.71 -11.58 -5.99
C LEU A 291 -9.26 -12.19 -7.28
N SER A 292 -8.55 -13.16 -7.87
CA SER A 292 -9.03 -13.88 -9.05
C SER A 292 -10.30 -14.68 -8.75
N THR A 293 -10.36 -15.33 -7.59
CA THR A 293 -11.55 -16.07 -7.13
C THR A 293 -12.77 -15.17 -7.04
N VAL A 294 -12.68 -14.04 -6.32
CA VAL A 294 -13.80 -13.10 -6.17
C VAL A 294 -14.16 -12.42 -7.49
N SER A 295 -13.18 -12.20 -8.38
CA SER A 295 -13.43 -11.62 -9.70
C SER A 295 -14.20 -12.59 -10.61
N MET A 296 -13.88 -13.90 -10.57
CA MET A 296 -14.63 -14.93 -11.29
C MET A 296 -16.06 -15.09 -10.75
N GLU A 297 -16.26 -14.98 -9.44
CA GLU A 297 -17.61 -15.01 -8.84
C GLU A 297 -18.51 -13.89 -9.38
N ARG A 298 -17.95 -12.69 -9.64
CA ARG A 298 -18.70 -11.53 -10.16
C ARG A 298 -18.95 -11.55 -11.66
N ALA A 299 -18.20 -12.37 -12.39
CA ALA A 299 -18.35 -12.50 -13.83
C ALA A 299 -19.43 -13.53 -14.23
N ARG A 300 -19.91 -14.33 -13.28
CA ARG A 300 -21.02 -15.28 -13.44
C ARG A 300 -22.35 -14.59 -13.13
#